data_AF-A0A6N7M0S0-F1
#
_entry.id   AF-A0A6N7M0S0-F1
#
_cell.length_a   1.000
_cell.length_b   1.000
_cell.length_c   1.000
_cell.angle_alpha   90.00
_cell.angle_beta   90.00
_cell.angle_gamma   90.00
#
_symmetry.space_group_name_H-M   'P 1'
#
loop_
_entity.id
_entity.type
_entity.pdbx_description
1 polymer ?
#
loop_
_entity_poly.entity_id
_entity_poly.type
_entity_poly.pdbx_seq_one_letter_code
_entity_poly.pdbx_strand_id
1 'polypeptide(L)'
;MGEKVARVGVKRQEGYLYFIDKQGDVSRAKMARGGKKGGGPVKVTRVGVKKARGYLYYLDKQGDVSRAKMARGGKKKKKKKKAAKKKTTRKKRRKTMVKKKKAKKKKKATKKKKKR
;
A
#
# COMPACT_ATOMS: atom_id res chain seq x y z
N MET A 1 12.45 -18.55 0.95
CA MET A 1 13.78 -18.20 0.43
C MET A 1 13.70 -18.19 -1.09
N GLY A 2 14.34 -17.23 -1.78
CA GLY A 2 14.43 -17.26 -3.24
C GLY A 2 15.68 -18.00 -3.69
N GLU A 3 15.62 -18.68 -4.82
CA GLU A 3 16.77 -19.32 -5.47
C GLU A 3 17.41 -18.37 -6.47
N LYS A 4 18.74 -18.28 -6.49
CA LYS A 4 19.47 -17.47 -7.46
C LYS A 4 19.54 -18.20 -8.79
N VAL A 5 19.12 -17.52 -9.87
CA VAL A 5 19.06 -18.09 -11.23
C VAL A 5 20.21 -17.59 -12.09
N ALA A 6 20.58 -16.31 -11.96
CA ALA A 6 21.69 -15.73 -12.69
C ALA A 6 22.37 -14.63 -11.88
N ARG A 7 23.71 -14.60 -11.91
CA ARG A 7 24.52 -13.51 -11.35
C ARG A 7 24.67 -12.44 -12.44
N VAL A 8 24.21 -11.23 -12.15
CA VAL A 8 24.18 -10.12 -13.12
C VAL A 8 24.79 -8.84 -12.51
N GLY A 9 24.63 -8.62 -11.20
CA GLY A 9 25.23 -7.46 -10.52
C GLY A 9 24.69 -6.11 -10.98
N VAL A 10 23.39 -6.00 -11.28
CA VAL A 10 22.80 -4.75 -11.79
C VAL A 10 22.76 -3.66 -10.72
N LYS A 11 23.48 -2.57 -10.96
CA LYS A 11 23.44 -1.35 -10.13
C LYS A 11 22.12 -0.62 -10.33
N ARG A 12 21.39 -0.39 -9.23
CA ARG A 12 20.12 0.34 -9.26
C ARG A 12 20.34 1.83 -9.13
N GLN A 13 19.76 2.59 -10.04
CA GLN A 13 19.72 4.04 -9.99
C GLN A 13 18.39 4.52 -9.41
N GLU A 14 18.44 5.60 -8.64
CA GLU A 14 17.23 6.23 -8.12
C GLU A 14 16.33 6.74 -9.24
N GLY A 15 15.01 6.68 -9.01
CA GLY A 15 14.02 7.11 -10.01
C GLY A 15 13.70 6.06 -11.08
N TYR A 16 14.35 4.89 -11.09
CA TYR A 16 14.07 3.79 -12.02
C TYR A 16 13.48 2.55 -11.35
N LEU A 17 12.55 1.90 -12.04
CA LEU A 17 12.06 0.56 -11.73
C LEU A 17 12.85 -0.45 -12.56
N TYR A 18 13.41 -1.45 -11.91
CA TYR A 18 14.10 -2.56 -12.56
C TYR A 18 13.23 -3.81 -12.50
N PHE A 19 13.09 -4.50 -13.63
CA PHE A 19 12.25 -5.67 -13.76
C PHE A 19 12.78 -6.61 -14.83
N ILE A 20 12.26 -7.83 -14.85
CA ILE A 20 12.60 -8.85 -15.84
C ILE A 20 11.49 -8.87 -16.89
N ASP A 21 11.86 -8.59 -18.14
CA ASP A 21 10.92 -8.45 -19.25
C ASP A 21 10.34 -9.80 -19.73
N LYS A 22 9.56 -9.79 -20.81
CA LYS A 22 8.95 -11.01 -21.36
C LYS A 22 9.98 -11.98 -21.94
N GLN A 23 11.12 -11.47 -22.42
CA GLN A 23 12.21 -12.25 -23.01
C GLN A 23 13.12 -12.85 -21.92
N GLY A 24 12.97 -12.41 -20.67
CA GLY A 24 13.80 -12.88 -19.56
C GLY A 24 15.04 -12.01 -19.32
N ASP A 25 15.08 -10.82 -19.90
CA ASP A 25 16.17 -9.87 -19.76
C ASP A 25 15.87 -8.82 -18.69
N VAL A 26 16.93 -8.22 -18.15
CA VAL A 26 16.80 -7.15 -17.17
C VAL A 26 16.62 -5.81 -17.89
N SER A 27 15.49 -5.16 -17.61
CA SER A 27 15.13 -3.86 -18.15
C SER A 27 14.84 -2.85 -17.03
N ARG A 28 15.01 -1.56 -17.34
CA ARG A 28 14.69 -0.44 -16.45
C ARG A 28 13.68 0.50 -17.10
N ALA A 29 12.83 1.13 -16.29
CA ALA A 29 11.92 2.18 -16.75
C ALA A 29 11.88 3.32 -15.74
N LYS A 30 11.78 4.57 -16.21
CA LYS A 30 11.66 5.74 -15.32
C LYS A 30 10.31 5.65 -14.58
N MET A 31 10.34 5.73 -13.26
CA MET A 31 9.12 5.62 -12.45
C MET A 31 8.22 6.85 -12.63
N ALA A 32 6.92 6.61 -12.80
CA ALA A 32 5.90 7.64 -12.66
C ALA A 32 5.74 8.00 -11.17
N ARG A 33 6.10 9.23 -10.78
CA ARG A 33 5.94 9.75 -9.42
C ARG A 33 5.34 11.17 -9.49
N GLY A 34 4.49 11.51 -8.53
CA GLY A 34 3.96 12.88 -8.37
C GLY A 34 3.22 13.43 -9.59
N GLY A 35 2.40 12.60 -10.26
CA GLY A 35 1.63 13.01 -11.45
C GLY A 35 2.43 13.08 -12.75
N LYS A 36 3.75 12.84 -12.72
CA LYS A 36 4.59 12.80 -13.93
C LYS A 36 4.49 11.46 -14.63
N LYS A 37 4.48 11.47 -15.97
CA LYS A 37 4.52 10.25 -16.78
C LYS A 37 5.83 9.49 -16.56
N GLY A 38 5.72 8.17 -16.49
CA GLY A 38 6.89 7.28 -16.46
C GLY A 38 7.58 7.23 -17.83
N GLY A 39 8.75 6.60 -17.86
CA GLY A 39 9.51 6.37 -19.10
C GLY A 39 9.23 5.00 -19.68
N GLY A 40 9.53 4.84 -20.98
CA GLY A 40 9.52 3.55 -21.64
C GLY A 40 10.58 2.58 -21.07
N PRO A 41 10.40 1.27 -21.29
CA PRO A 41 11.35 0.27 -20.85
C PRO A 41 12.63 0.30 -21.71
N VAL A 42 13.79 0.32 -21.06
CA VAL A 42 15.12 0.24 -21.69
C VAL A 42 15.84 -0.98 -21.17
N LYS A 43 16.35 -1.80 -22.09
CA LYS A 43 17.09 -3.02 -21.75
C LYS A 43 18.46 -2.66 -21.17
N VAL A 44 18.81 -3.25 -20.03
CA VAL A 44 20.08 -3.04 -19.34
C VAL A 44 21.03 -4.19 -19.64
N THR A 45 20.56 -5.42 -19.49
CA THR A 45 21.38 -6.61 -19.67
C THR A 45 20.55 -7.75 -20.25
N ARG A 46 21.13 -8.45 -21.24
CA ARG A 46 20.57 -9.68 -21.80
C ARG A 46 20.98 -10.85 -20.91
N VAL A 47 20.00 -11.57 -20.37
CA VAL A 47 20.20 -12.72 -19.48
C VAL A 47 19.48 -13.94 -20.00
N GLY A 48 18.36 -13.77 -20.71
CA GLY A 48 17.62 -14.89 -21.31
C GLY A 48 16.98 -15.86 -20.30
N VAL A 49 16.49 -15.35 -19.17
CA VAL A 49 15.93 -16.22 -18.12
C VAL A 49 14.59 -16.82 -18.55
N LYS A 50 14.55 -18.16 -18.67
CA LYS A 50 13.31 -18.91 -18.93
C LYS A 50 12.39 -18.88 -17.71
N LYS A 51 11.21 -18.27 -17.86
CA LYS A 51 10.21 -18.15 -16.79
C LYS A 51 9.36 -19.41 -16.68
N ALA A 52 9.44 -20.07 -15.53
CA ALA A 52 8.60 -21.21 -15.19
C ALA A 52 7.26 -20.77 -14.56
N ARG A 53 6.18 -21.50 -14.88
CA ARG A 53 4.86 -21.27 -14.28
C ARG A 53 4.96 -21.50 -12.76
N GLY A 54 4.29 -20.66 -11.98
CA GLY A 54 4.28 -20.78 -10.52
C GLY A 54 5.45 -20.09 -9.80
N TYR A 55 6.39 -19.46 -10.52
CA TYR A 55 7.51 -18.70 -9.93
C TYR A 55 7.46 -17.19 -10.24
N LEU A 56 7.81 -16.38 -9.25
CA LEU A 56 8.06 -14.95 -9.40
C LEU A 56 9.56 -14.76 -9.62
N TYR A 57 9.91 -14.04 -10.67
CA TYR A 57 11.29 -13.67 -10.98
C TYR A 57 11.49 -12.20 -10.62
N TYR A 58 12.57 -11.90 -9.91
CA TYR A 58 12.87 -10.55 -9.44
C TYR A 58 14.39 -10.34 -9.31
N LEU A 59 14.79 -9.07 -9.22
CA LEU A 59 16.16 -8.70 -8.88
C LEU A 59 16.31 -8.65 -7.35
N ASP A 60 17.31 -9.34 -6.82
CA ASP A 60 17.64 -9.30 -5.40
C ASP A 60 18.38 -7.99 -5.01
N LYS A 61 18.77 -7.88 -3.74
CA LYS A 61 19.48 -6.71 -3.23
C LYS A 61 20.87 -6.54 -3.84
N GLN A 62 21.52 -7.65 -4.21
CA GLN A 62 22.81 -7.65 -4.88
C GLN A 62 22.71 -7.29 -6.37
N GLY A 63 21.48 -7.25 -6.92
CA GLY A 63 21.26 -6.96 -8.34
C GLY A 63 21.30 -8.20 -9.23
N ASP A 64 21.14 -9.39 -8.64
CA ASP A 64 21.09 -10.67 -9.33
C ASP A 64 19.65 -11.12 -9.57
N VAL A 65 19.45 -11.98 -10.58
CA VAL A 65 18.13 -12.52 -10.88
C VAL A 65 17.86 -13.74 -10.00
N SER A 66 16.80 -13.65 -9.21
CA SER A 66 16.35 -14.71 -8.32
C SER A 66 14.89 -15.09 -8.62
N ARG A 67 14.52 -16.33 -8.28
CA ARG A 67 13.15 -16.86 -8.39
C ARG A 67 12.60 -17.28 -7.04
N ALA A 68 11.31 -17.13 -6.84
CA ALA A 68 10.61 -17.64 -5.65
C ALA A 68 9.25 -18.23 -6.03
N LYS A 69 8.82 -19.30 -5.34
CA LYS A 69 7.51 -19.91 -5.57
C LYS A 69 6.40 -18.91 -5.20
N MET A 70 5.50 -18.63 -6.13
CA MET A 70 4.39 -17.70 -5.90
C MET A 70 3.36 -18.31 -4.96
N ALA A 71 3.02 -17.59 -3.90
CA ALA A 71 1.86 -17.90 -3.06
C ALA A 71 0.57 -17.44 -3.78
N ARG A 72 0.11 -18.20 -4.77
CA ARG A 72 -1.17 -17.98 -5.44
C ARG A 72 -2.27 -18.63 -4.60
N GLY A 73 -3.10 -17.81 -3.96
CA GLY A 73 -4.19 -18.28 -3.09
C GLY A 73 -3.91 -17.98 -1.62
N GLY A 74 -4.21 -16.76 -1.20
CA GLY A 74 -4.27 -16.47 0.23
C GLY A 74 -5.39 -17.30 0.87
N LYS A 75 -5.08 -18.06 1.93
CA LYS A 75 -6.10 -18.58 2.86
C LYS A 75 -7.00 -17.39 3.21
N LYS A 76 -8.30 -17.45 2.87
CA LYS A 76 -9.26 -16.37 3.17
C LYS A 76 -9.10 -16.01 4.64
N LYS A 77 -8.44 -14.88 4.96
CA LYS A 77 -8.40 -14.38 6.33
C LYS A 77 -9.86 -14.08 6.67
N LYS A 78 -10.48 -14.90 7.55
CA LYS A 78 -11.81 -14.65 8.08
C LYS A 78 -11.83 -13.17 8.50
N LYS A 79 -12.64 -12.35 7.82
CA LYS A 79 -12.80 -10.93 8.17
C LYS A 79 -13.18 -10.88 9.65
N LYS A 80 -12.27 -10.52 10.56
CA LYS A 80 -12.66 -10.16 11.94
C LYS A 80 -13.63 -8.98 11.78
N LYS A 81 -14.90 -9.18 12.12
CA LYS A 81 -15.97 -8.16 12.06
C LYS A 81 -15.64 -6.97 12.99
N LYS A 82 -14.70 -6.11 12.61
CA LYS A 82 -14.47 -4.81 13.25
C LYS A 82 -15.45 -3.77 12.68
N ALA A 83 -16.75 -3.95 12.92
CA ALA A 83 -17.76 -2.98 12.47
C ALA A 83 -18.93 -2.72 13.43
N ALA A 84 -19.10 -3.49 14.52
CA ALA A 84 -20.25 -3.31 15.41
C ALA A 84 -20.00 -2.37 16.60
N LYS A 85 -18.80 -2.35 17.21
CA LYS A 85 -18.53 -1.58 18.44
C LYS A 85 -18.27 -0.07 18.26
N LYS A 86 -17.92 0.41 17.04
CA LYS A 86 -17.59 1.84 16.80
C LYS A 86 -18.83 2.72 16.53
N LYS A 87 -19.94 2.12 16.08
CA LYS A 87 -21.20 2.86 15.79
C LYS A 87 -21.99 3.17 17.07
N THR A 88 -22.00 2.27 18.06
CA THR A 88 -22.75 2.45 19.32
C THR A 88 -22.13 3.53 20.22
N THR A 89 -20.80 3.60 20.32
CA THR A 89 -20.08 4.60 21.12
C THR A 89 -20.21 6.02 20.57
N ARG A 90 -20.20 6.19 19.23
CA ARG A 90 -20.38 7.50 18.58
C ARG A 90 -21.82 8.03 18.72
N LYS A 91 -22.84 7.16 18.71
CA LYS A 91 -24.25 7.54 18.95
C LYS A 91 -24.51 7.95 20.41
N LYS A 92 -23.92 7.24 21.38
CA LYS A 92 -24.01 7.59 22.82
C LYS A 92 -23.32 8.93 23.13
N ARG A 93 -22.10 9.16 22.60
CA ARG A 93 -21.38 10.45 22.75
C ARG A 93 -22.08 11.64 22.08
N ARG A 94 -22.74 11.46 20.92
CA ARG A 94 -23.54 12.53 20.29
C ARG A 94 -24.76 12.92 21.13
N LYS A 95 -25.48 11.94 21.71
CA LYS A 95 -26.67 12.23 22.55
C LYS A 95 -26.31 12.98 23.84
N THR A 96 -25.20 12.64 24.51
CA THR A 96 -24.76 13.35 25.73
C THR A 96 -24.29 14.78 25.43
N MET A 97 -23.59 15.00 24.32
CA MET A 97 -23.08 16.33 23.95
C MET A 97 -24.21 17.30 23.55
N VAL A 98 -25.27 16.81 22.89
CA VAL A 98 -26.44 17.62 22.52
C VAL A 98 -27.27 18.02 23.75
N LYS A 99 -27.47 17.11 24.72
CA LYS A 99 -28.14 17.46 25.99
C LYS A 99 -27.35 18.51 26.79
N LYS A 100 -26.02 18.39 26.86
CA LYS A 100 -25.17 19.38 27.58
C LYS A 100 -25.20 20.77 26.92
N LYS A 101 -25.23 20.86 25.58
CA LYS A 101 -25.38 22.14 24.85
C LYS A 101 -26.76 22.78 25.08
N LYS A 102 -27.86 22.01 25.03
CA LYS A 102 -29.22 22.53 25.30
C LYS A 102 -29.37 23.01 26.75
N ALA A 103 -28.82 22.30 27.73
CA ALA A 103 -28.84 22.71 29.14
C ALA A 103 -28.04 24.01 29.38
N LYS A 104 -26.88 24.17 28.73
CA LYS A 104 -26.07 25.39 28.84
C LYS A 104 -26.75 26.60 28.18
N LYS A 105 -27.47 26.41 27.07
CA LYS A 105 -28.25 27.48 26.41
C LYS A 105 -29.46 27.94 27.26
N LYS A 106 -30.17 27.00 27.90
CA LYS A 106 -31.27 27.34 28.83
C LYS A 106 -30.79 28.09 30.07
N LYS A 107 -29.68 27.66 30.70
CA LYS A 107 -29.09 28.39 31.86
C LYS A 107 -28.58 29.80 31.49
N LYS A 108 -28.09 30.00 30.26
CA LYS A 108 -27.63 31.33 29.80
C LYS A 108 -28.82 32.27 29.49
N ALA A 109 -29.94 31.72 29.01
CA ALA A 109 -31.17 32.48 28.78
C ALA A 109 -31.86 32.90 30.09
N THR A 110 -31.91 32.03 31.10
CA THR A 110 -32.49 32.38 32.41
C THR A 110 -31.64 33.37 33.20
N LYS A 111 -30.30 33.31 33.12
CA LYS A 111 -29.44 34.35 33.72
C LYS A 111 -29.57 35.72 33.04
N LYS A 112 -29.88 35.78 31.73
CA LYS A 112 -30.08 37.05 31.00
C LYS A 112 -31.43 37.71 31.33
N LYS A 113 -32.44 36.92 31.74
CA LYS A 113 -33.77 37.42 32.12
C LYS A 113 -33.85 37.90 33.58
N LYS A 114 -32.90 37.52 34.45
CA LYS A 114 -32.81 37.95 35.86
C LYS A 114 -31.87 39.15 36.09
N LYS A 115 -31.35 39.76 35.02
CA LYS A 115 -30.42 40.91 35.04
C LYS A 115 -30.99 42.13 34.29
N ARG A 116 -32.30 42.13 34.05
CA ARG A 116 -33.12 43.27 33.62
C ARG A 116 -34.20 43.48 34.66
#